data_AF-A0A2G0Q4T8-F1
#
_entry.id   AF-A0A2G0Q4T8-F1
#
_cell.length_a   1.000
_cell.length_b   1.000
_cell.length_c   1.000
_cell.angle_alpha   90.00
_cell.angle_beta   90.00
_cell.angle_gamma   90.00
#
_symmetry.space_group_name_H-M   'P 1'
#
loop_
_entity.id
_entity.type
_entity.pdbx_description
1 polymer ?
#
loop_
_entity_poly.entity_id
_entity_poly.type
_entity_poly.pdbx_seq_one_letter_code
_entity_poly.pdbx_strand_id
1 'polypeptide(L)'
;MPITANSLYRDSINFLKNHLLNIVILSVLAALVTTLLEHFLMPNGEQLQLLIGIQNAFKESGNAGIKDFVAHLTPDEQFMFLRTAFGILFSNIFGSTLLTASVLVLISAVSNGQQTNAIHASTLAITLLPKMFLLMFICTLLVQIGYALMFLPGVLFSITFALAPIFLFEKGKNVFSAMQDSWKLAFDNLRLLIPATLLWLAIKLILALVLVRMPDMVLSMLNNLLSALFLIYLFRLYMLVKPKNKSTNDTQ
;
A
#
# COMPACT_ATOMS: atom_id res chain seq x y z
N MET A 1 11.41 -4.31 -29.16
CA MET A 1 12.05 -3.01 -28.82
C MET A 1 12.55 -3.11 -27.39
N PRO A 2 13.81 -2.72 -27.07
CA PRO A 2 14.32 -2.84 -25.72
C PRO A 2 13.52 -1.92 -24.78
N ILE A 3 13.12 -2.45 -23.63
CA ILE A 3 12.43 -1.71 -22.58
C ILE A 3 13.40 -0.62 -22.11
N THR A 4 13.14 0.62 -22.49
CA THR A 4 13.94 1.76 -22.04
C THR A 4 13.21 2.34 -20.83
N ALA A 5 13.83 2.43 -19.66
CA ALA A 5 13.20 2.97 -18.45
C ALA A 5 12.54 4.35 -18.69
N ASN A 6 13.09 5.10 -19.65
CA ASN A 6 12.57 6.39 -20.09
C ASN A 6 11.17 6.32 -20.74
N SER A 7 10.87 5.28 -21.54
CA SER A 7 9.54 5.14 -22.16
C SER A 7 8.47 4.77 -21.13
N LEU A 8 8.82 3.92 -20.16
CA LEU A 8 7.94 3.55 -19.05
C LEU A 8 7.61 4.77 -18.17
N TYR A 9 8.63 5.53 -17.78
CA TYR A 9 8.46 6.75 -17.00
C TYR A 9 7.57 7.78 -17.71
N ARG A 10 7.78 7.98 -19.01
CA ARG A 10 6.98 8.90 -19.81
C ARG A 10 5.53 8.47 -19.93
N ASP A 11 5.26 7.17 -20.10
CA ASP A 11 3.90 6.64 -20.16
C ASP A 11 3.14 6.82 -18.83
N SER A 12 3.80 6.49 -17.71
CA SER A 12 3.22 6.71 -16.37
C SER A 12 2.91 8.18 -16.11
N ILE A 13 3.79 9.11 -16.50
CA ILE A 13 3.56 10.55 -16.37
C ILE A 13 2.43 11.03 -17.26
N ASN A 14 2.36 10.55 -18.50
CA ASN A 14 1.28 10.95 -19.40
C ASN A 14 -0.08 10.49 -18.87
N PHE A 15 -0.16 9.27 -18.37
CA PHE A 15 -1.37 8.77 -17.70
C PHE A 15 -1.74 9.65 -16.50
N LEU A 16 -0.75 9.97 -15.65
CA LEU A 16 -0.95 10.84 -14.50
C LEU A 16 -1.49 12.20 -14.90
N LYS A 17 -0.87 12.87 -15.89
CA LYS A 17 -1.30 14.21 -16.32
C LYS A 17 -2.74 14.21 -16.82
N ASN A 18 -3.13 13.19 -17.58
CA ASN A 18 -4.47 13.11 -18.16
C ASN A 18 -5.55 12.74 -17.12
N HIS A 19 -5.19 12.00 -16.07
CA HIS A 19 -6.14 11.53 -15.05
C HIS A 19 -5.82 12.01 -13.63
N LEU A 20 -5.08 13.13 -13.51
CA LEU A 20 -4.61 13.66 -12.24
C LEU A 20 -5.76 13.95 -11.29
N LEU A 21 -6.83 14.58 -11.81
CA LEU A 21 -8.02 14.89 -11.05
C LEU A 21 -8.66 13.63 -10.46
N ASN A 22 -8.78 12.56 -11.23
CA ASN A 22 -9.32 11.29 -10.74
C ASN A 22 -8.43 10.69 -9.64
N ILE A 23 -7.12 10.71 -9.81
CA ILE A 23 -6.17 10.17 -8.83
C ILE A 23 -6.20 10.98 -7.53
N VAL A 24 -6.29 12.31 -7.62
CA VAL A 24 -6.42 13.19 -6.45
C VAL A 24 -7.72 12.92 -5.71
N ILE A 25 -8.86 12.79 -6.42
CA ILE A 25 -10.15 12.46 -5.80
C ILE A 25 -10.06 11.11 -5.07
N LEU A 26 -9.48 10.08 -5.70
CA LEU A 26 -9.31 8.77 -5.05
C LEU A 26 -8.41 8.85 -3.81
N SER A 27 -7.36 9.67 -3.86
CA SER A 27 -6.43 9.86 -2.74
C SER A 27 -7.10 10.56 -1.55
N VAL A 28 -7.89 11.59 -1.83
CA VAL A 28 -8.69 12.31 -0.83
C VAL A 28 -9.77 11.40 -0.25
N LEU A 29 -10.49 10.66 -1.10
CA LEU A 29 -11.52 9.71 -0.67
C LEU A 29 -10.95 8.66 0.28
N ALA A 30 -9.82 8.05 -0.09
CA ALA A 30 -9.14 7.07 0.75
C ALA A 30 -8.67 7.68 2.09
N ALA A 31 -8.10 8.88 2.06
CA ALA A 31 -7.67 9.57 3.29
C ALA A 31 -8.86 9.88 4.19
N LEU A 32 -9.95 10.39 3.63
CA LEU A 32 -11.18 10.69 4.36
C LEU A 32 -11.77 9.42 4.99
N VAL A 33 -11.85 8.31 4.25
CA VAL A 33 -12.31 7.01 4.78
C VAL A 33 -11.41 6.55 5.92
N THR A 34 -10.07 6.61 5.77
CA THR A 34 -9.14 6.27 6.86
C THR A 34 -9.39 7.11 8.10
N THR A 35 -9.45 8.44 7.97
CA THR A 35 -9.65 9.34 9.12
C THR A 35 -11.00 9.13 9.81
N LEU A 36 -12.06 8.83 9.05
CA LEU A 36 -13.36 8.49 9.62
C LEU A 36 -13.28 7.16 10.39
N LEU A 37 -12.69 6.12 9.81
CA LEU A 37 -12.51 4.83 10.47
C LEU A 37 -11.70 4.97 11.75
N GLU A 38 -10.64 5.77 11.74
CA GLU A 38 -9.83 6.07 12.93
C GLU A 38 -10.69 6.70 14.02
N HIS A 39 -11.48 7.73 13.69
CA HIS A 39 -12.37 8.39 14.66
C HIS A 39 -13.47 7.46 15.21
N PHE A 40 -14.03 6.58 14.37
CA PHE A 40 -15.05 5.61 14.78
C PHE A 40 -14.50 4.49 15.68
N LEU A 41 -13.29 4.03 15.39
CA LEU A 41 -12.66 2.94 16.13
C LEU A 41 -11.98 3.45 17.42
N MET A 42 -11.64 4.73 17.48
CA MET A 42 -10.90 5.37 18.57
C MET A 42 -11.39 6.79 18.90
N PRO A 43 -11.97 7.00 20.08
CA PRO A 43 -12.16 8.34 20.63
C PRO A 43 -10.81 8.93 21.09
N ASN A 44 -10.49 10.16 20.64
CA ASN A 44 -9.22 10.90 20.75
C ASN A 44 -8.48 10.97 22.12
N GLY A 45 -9.06 10.48 23.23
CA GLY A 45 -8.47 10.61 24.57
C GLY A 45 -7.29 9.67 24.86
N GLU A 46 -7.27 8.49 24.24
CA GLU A 46 -6.40 7.38 24.64
C GLU A 46 -5.10 7.29 23.80
N GLN A 47 -5.10 7.84 22.58
CA GLN A 47 -4.00 7.72 21.62
C GLN A 47 -2.75 8.52 22.03
N LEU A 48 -2.93 9.71 22.59
CA LEU A 48 -1.80 10.62 22.90
C LEU A 48 -0.96 10.10 24.06
N GLN A 49 -1.60 9.59 25.11
CA GLN A 49 -0.90 9.04 26.27
C GLN A 49 -0.13 7.77 25.93
N LEU A 50 -0.69 6.92 25.05
CA LEU A 50 -0.04 5.71 24.55
C LEU A 50 1.16 6.03 23.65
N LEU A 51 1.04 6.97 22.71
CA LEU A 51 2.15 7.36 21.84
C LEU A 51 3.33 7.93 22.64
N ILE A 52 3.03 8.76 23.64
CA ILE A 52 4.05 9.34 24.53
C ILE A 52 4.73 8.25 25.35
N GLY A 53 3.97 7.31 25.92
CA GLY A 53 4.50 6.17 26.68
C GLY A 53 5.45 5.29 25.85
N ILE A 54 5.04 4.92 24.64
CA ILE A 54 5.84 4.07 23.73
C ILE A 54 7.08 4.82 23.24
N GLN A 55 6.96 6.12 22.91
CA GLN A 55 8.09 6.92 22.45
C GLN A 55 9.15 7.06 23.55
N ASN A 56 8.73 7.25 24.79
CA ASN A 56 9.66 7.33 25.93
C ASN A 56 10.30 5.97 26.22
N ALA A 57 9.52 4.89 26.25
CA ALA A 57 10.01 3.53 26.44
C ALA A 57 11.01 3.10 25.34
N PHE A 58 10.74 3.46 24.08
CA PHE A 58 11.66 3.18 22.97
C PHE A 58 12.94 4.02 23.04
N LYS A 59 12.87 5.28 23.48
CA LYS A 59 14.05 6.14 23.64
C LYS A 59 15.00 5.65 24.73
N GLU A 60 14.48 5.10 25.82
CA GLU A 60 15.28 4.69 26.96
C GLU A 60 16.01 3.35 26.75
N SER A 61 15.36 2.37 26.13
CA SER A 61 15.93 1.02 26.01
C SER A 61 15.46 0.24 24.77
N GLY A 62 15.00 0.94 23.73
CA GLY A 62 14.62 0.33 22.45
C GLY A 62 13.49 -0.69 22.62
N ASN A 63 13.62 -1.87 21.99
CA ASN A 63 12.61 -2.93 22.09
C ASN A 63 12.48 -3.52 23.51
N ALA A 64 13.52 -3.43 24.35
CA ALA A 64 13.45 -3.90 25.73
C ALA A 64 12.58 -2.97 26.59
N GLY A 65 12.69 -1.65 26.39
CA GLY A 65 11.85 -0.67 27.05
C GLY A 65 10.38 -0.77 26.65
N ILE A 66 10.07 -1.07 25.39
CA ILE A 66 8.68 -1.33 24.96
C ILE A 66 8.12 -2.58 25.67
N LYS A 67 8.91 -3.66 25.79
CA LYS A 67 8.48 -4.87 26.50
C LYS A 67 8.23 -4.60 27.98
N ASP A 68 9.10 -3.82 28.59
CA ASP A 68 8.99 -3.43 29.99
C ASP A 68 7.76 -2.53 30.21
N PHE A 69 7.55 -1.52 29.36
CA PHE A 69 6.37 -0.67 29.40
C PHE A 69 5.08 -1.47 29.29
N VAL A 70 4.98 -2.41 28.34
CA VAL A 70 3.80 -3.27 28.17
C VAL A 70 3.59 -4.22 29.36
N ALA A 71 4.67 -4.68 30.01
CA ALA A 71 4.60 -5.51 31.19
C ALA A 71 4.10 -4.77 32.44
N HIS A 72 4.28 -3.45 32.48
CA HIS A 72 3.81 -2.59 33.57
C HIS A 72 2.36 -2.09 33.39
N LEU A 73 1.73 -2.35 32.23
CA LEU A 73 0.32 -2.02 31.99
C LEU A 73 -0.62 -3.00 32.70
N THR A 74 -1.73 -2.48 33.22
CA THR A 74 -2.84 -3.31 33.72
C THR A 74 -3.48 -4.11 32.57
N PRO A 75 -4.16 -5.24 32.84
CA PRO A 75 -4.84 -6.02 31.81
C PRO A 75 -5.85 -5.21 30.98
N ASP A 76 -6.53 -4.23 31.60
CA ASP A 76 -7.47 -3.34 30.93
C ASP A 76 -6.76 -2.37 29.97
N GLU A 77 -5.61 -1.81 30.38
CA GLU A 77 -4.77 -0.95 29.53
C GLU A 77 -4.13 -1.74 28.37
N GLN A 78 -3.76 -3.01 28.57
CA GLN A 78 -3.27 -3.87 27.50
C GLN A 78 -4.35 -4.14 26.44
N PHE A 79 -5.60 -4.38 26.87
CA PHE A 79 -6.71 -4.54 25.95
C PHE A 79 -7.02 -3.25 25.18
N MET A 80 -7.00 -2.10 25.87
CA MET A 80 -7.14 -0.77 25.27
C MET A 80 -6.03 -0.48 24.25
N PHE A 81 -4.78 -0.86 24.58
CA PHE A 81 -3.64 -0.78 23.67
C PHE A 81 -3.86 -1.65 22.44
N LEU A 82 -4.27 -2.92 22.60
CA LEU A 82 -4.49 -3.83 21.48
C LEU A 82 -5.64 -3.36 20.58
N ARG A 83 -6.73 -2.85 21.17
CA ARG A 83 -7.85 -2.25 20.44
C ARG A 83 -7.39 -1.04 19.63
N THR A 84 -6.56 -0.18 20.22
CA THR A 84 -5.97 0.97 19.54
C THR A 84 -5.04 0.49 18.41
N ALA A 85 -4.08 -0.39 18.69
CA ALA A 85 -3.22 -0.94 17.65
C ALA A 85 -4.03 -1.55 16.49
N PHE A 86 -5.08 -2.31 16.80
CA PHE A 86 -5.99 -2.87 15.80
C PHE A 86 -6.71 -1.78 14.99
N GLY A 87 -7.26 -0.75 15.63
CA GLY A 87 -7.94 0.34 14.94
C GLY A 87 -7.02 1.10 13.97
N ILE A 88 -5.76 1.34 14.36
CA ILE A 88 -4.77 2.04 13.51
C ILE A 88 -4.45 1.16 12.32
N LEU A 89 -4.15 -0.11 12.56
CA LEU A 89 -3.80 -1.05 11.50
C LEU A 89 -4.97 -1.27 10.54
N PHE A 90 -6.17 -1.48 11.07
CA PHE A 90 -7.37 -1.71 10.28
C PHE A 90 -7.69 -0.51 9.39
N SER A 91 -7.72 0.70 9.95
CA SER A 91 -8.07 1.93 9.21
C SER A 91 -7.06 2.24 8.10
N ASN A 92 -5.76 2.06 8.38
CA ASN A 92 -4.70 2.26 7.41
C ASN A 92 -4.73 1.22 6.28
N ILE A 93 -4.89 -0.06 6.63
CA ILE A 93 -4.97 -1.14 5.63
C ILE A 93 -6.24 -0.99 4.81
N PHE A 94 -7.36 -0.61 5.42
CA PHE A 94 -8.63 -0.42 4.72
C PHE A 94 -8.54 0.73 3.70
N GLY A 95 -8.05 1.90 4.10
CA GLY A 95 -7.90 3.04 3.20
C GLY A 95 -6.91 2.79 2.07
N SER A 96 -5.75 2.18 2.37
CA SER A 96 -4.77 1.82 1.34
C SER A 96 -5.29 0.75 0.37
N THR A 97 -6.11 -0.18 0.87
CA THR A 97 -6.80 -1.18 0.02
C THR A 97 -7.82 -0.51 -0.89
N LEU A 98 -8.66 0.38 -0.35
CA LEU A 98 -9.67 1.12 -1.12
C LEU A 98 -9.01 1.91 -2.24
N LEU A 99 -7.91 2.62 -1.93
CA LEU A 99 -7.10 3.34 -2.91
C LEU A 99 -6.56 2.39 -3.98
N THR A 100 -5.89 1.30 -3.57
CA THR A 100 -5.25 0.36 -4.48
C THR A 100 -6.27 -0.26 -5.44
N ALA A 101 -7.41 -0.73 -4.92
CA ALA A 101 -8.47 -1.32 -5.74
C ALA A 101 -9.07 -0.28 -6.70
N SER A 102 -9.39 0.92 -6.23
CA SER A 102 -9.98 1.98 -7.07
C SER A 102 -9.03 2.44 -8.17
N VAL A 103 -7.75 2.61 -7.85
CA VAL A 103 -6.72 3.01 -8.82
C VAL A 103 -6.50 1.91 -9.85
N LEU A 104 -6.46 0.63 -9.46
CA LEU A 104 -6.35 -0.48 -10.42
C LEU A 104 -7.56 -0.57 -11.37
N VAL A 105 -8.78 -0.40 -10.84
CA VAL A 105 -10.00 -0.33 -11.67
C VAL A 105 -9.90 0.84 -12.65
N LEU A 106 -9.49 2.02 -12.18
CA LEU A 106 -9.34 3.21 -13.03
C LEU A 106 -8.32 2.98 -14.14
N ILE A 107 -7.12 2.47 -13.81
CA ILE A 107 -6.07 2.19 -14.78
C ILE A 107 -6.55 1.16 -15.81
N SER A 108 -7.21 0.10 -15.36
CA SER A 108 -7.73 -0.95 -16.24
C SER A 108 -8.80 -0.41 -17.20
N ALA A 109 -9.77 0.35 -16.69
CA ALA A 109 -10.85 0.89 -17.51
C ALA A 109 -10.32 1.87 -18.58
N VAL A 110 -9.44 2.79 -18.18
CA VAL A 110 -8.80 3.73 -19.12
C VAL A 110 -7.93 3.00 -20.14
N SER A 111 -7.19 1.96 -19.73
CA SER A 111 -6.37 1.16 -20.65
C SER A 111 -7.20 0.38 -21.66
N ASN A 112 -8.46 0.07 -21.34
CA ASN A 112 -9.43 -0.55 -22.26
C ASN A 112 -10.24 0.48 -23.07
N GLY A 113 -9.87 1.77 -23.03
CA GLY A 113 -10.55 2.85 -23.76
C GLY A 113 -11.88 3.28 -23.16
N GLN A 114 -12.22 2.85 -21.94
CA GLN A 114 -13.45 3.24 -21.28
C GLN A 114 -13.27 4.57 -20.53
N GLN A 115 -14.22 5.49 -20.71
CA GLN A 115 -14.31 6.71 -19.90
C GLN A 115 -14.80 6.33 -18.51
N THR A 116 -13.93 6.36 -17.51
CA THR A 116 -14.27 6.05 -16.11
C THR A 116 -13.87 7.20 -15.19
N ASN A 117 -14.80 7.58 -14.33
CA ASN A 117 -14.57 8.59 -13.29
C ASN A 117 -14.13 7.94 -11.99
N ALA A 118 -13.46 8.72 -11.13
CA ALA A 118 -12.99 8.26 -9.81
C ALA A 118 -14.09 7.58 -8.99
N ILE A 119 -15.28 8.18 -8.91
CA ILE A 119 -16.41 7.65 -8.14
C ILE A 119 -16.85 6.28 -8.68
N HIS A 120 -17.01 6.16 -10.01
CA HIS A 120 -17.40 4.91 -10.65
C HIS A 120 -16.34 3.81 -10.44
N ALA A 121 -15.06 4.17 -10.52
CA ALA A 121 -13.97 3.25 -10.22
C ALA A 121 -14.03 2.74 -8.77
N SER A 122 -14.33 3.62 -7.81
CA SER A 122 -14.53 3.23 -6.41
C SER A 122 -15.73 2.32 -6.21
N THR A 123 -16.86 2.57 -6.89
CA THR A 123 -18.03 1.70 -6.81
C THR A 123 -17.74 0.30 -7.34
N LEU A 124 -17.07 0.20 -8.50
CA LEU A 124 -16.65 -1.10 -9.04
C LEU A 124 -15.65 -1.82 -8.12
N ALA A 125 -14.75 -1.06 -7.48
CA ALA A 125 -13.76 -1.59 -6.56
C ALA A 125 -14.37 -2.26 -5.32
N ILE A 126 -15.59 -1.91 -4.90
CA ILE A 126 -16.28 -2.51 -3.75
C ILE A 126 -16.36 -4.04 -3.89
N THR A 127 -16.60 -4.55 -5.10
CA THR A 127 -16.69 -6.00 -5.35
C THR A 127 -15.36 -6.74 -5.17
N LEU A 128 -14.24 -6.04 -5.40
CA LEU A 128 -12.88 -6.58 -5.28
C LEU A 128 -12.30 -6.36 -3.87
N LEU A 129 -12.85 -5.40 -3.14
CA LEU A 129 -12.33 -4.90 -1.87
C LEU A 129 -12.11 -6.00 -0.82
N PRO A 130 -13.00 -6.99 -0.62
CA PRO A 130 -12.77 -8.02 0.40
C PRO A 130 -11.52 -8.88 0.13
N LYS A 131 -11.32 -9.29 -1.13
CA LYS A 131 -10.15 -10.09 -1.53
C LYS A 131 -8.88 -9.24 -1.48
N MET A 132 -8.95 -8.00 -1.96
CA MET A 132 -7.82 -7.07 -1.94
C MET A 132 -7.41 -6.72 -0.51
N PHE A 133 -8.38 -6.54 0.39
CA PHE A 133 -8.16 -6.27 1.80
C PHE A 133 -7.40 -7.43 2.46
N LEU A 134 -7.85 -8.66 2.24
CA LEU A 134 -7.18 -9.85 2.77
C LEU A 134 -5.72 -9.94 2.28
N LEU A 135 -5.50 -9.68 0.99
CA LEU A 135 -4.15 -9.66 0.40
C LEU A 135 -3.27 -8.58 1.03
N MET A 136 -3.76 -7.34 1.07
CA MET A 136 -3.02 -6.19 1.61
C MET A 136 -2.73 -6.39 3.09
N PHE A 137 -3.68 -6.96 3.84
CA PHE A 137 -3.50 -7.31 5.25
C PHE A 137 -2.34 -8.30 5.44
N ILE A 138 -2.36 -9.43 4.72
CA ILE A 138 -1.30 -10.44 4.79
C ILE A 138 0.06 -9.84 4.37
N CYS A 139 0.11 -9.14 3.23
CA CYS A 139 1.36 -8.55 2.74
C CYS A 139 1.91 -7.51 3.73
N THR A 140 1.05 -6.68 4.31
CA THR A 140 1.45 -5.70 5.32
C THR A 140 2.01 -6.39 6.54
N LEU A 141 1.34 -7.41 7.09
CA LEU A 141 1.86 -8.16 8.23
C LEU A 141 3.23 -8.80 7.94
N LEU A 142 3.41 -9.42 6.78
CA LEU A 142 4.71 -9.99 6.39
C LEU A 142 5.81 -8.93 6.31
N VAL A 143 5.51 -7.78 5.71
CA VAL A 143 6.44 -6.64 5.64
C VAL A 143 6.78 -6.10 7.03
N GLN A 144 5.79 -5.95 7.91
CA GLN A 144 5.98 -5.48 9.28
C GLN A 144 6.82 -6.47 10.10
N ILE A 145 6.55 -7.77 10.00
CA ILE A 145 7.38 -8.82 10.60
C ILE A 145 8.80 -8.77 10.04
N GLY A 146 8.94 -8.52 8.73
CA GLY A 146 10.22 -8.29 8.08
C GLY A 146 11.00 -7.17 8.77
N TYR A 147 10.41 -5.97 8.89
CA TYR A 147 11.03 -4.83 9.57
C TYR A 147 11.34 -5.12 11.05
N ALA A 148 10.46 -5.85 11.74
CA ALA A 148 10.65 -6.22 13.14
C ALA A 148 11.82 -7.19 13.35
N LEU A 149 12.09 -8.09 12.39
CA LEU A 149 13.24 -9.00 12.42
C LEU A 149 14.54 -8.23 12.15
N MET A 150 14.61 -7.55 11.00
CA MET A 150 15.70 -6.65 10.59
C MET A 150 15.17 -5.70 9.51
N PHE A 151 15.76 -4.50 9.36
CA PHE A 151 15.31 -3.54 8.34
C PHE A 151 15.31 -4.13 6.90
N LEU A 152 16.35 -4.90 6.56
CA LEU A 152 16.56 -5.42 5.21
C LEU A 152 15.49 -6.45 4.74
N PRO A 153 15.10 -7.47 5.54
CA PRO A 153 13.97 -8.34 5.25
C PRO A 153 12.64 -7.61 4.97
N GLY A 154 12.32 -6.55 5.71
CA GLY A 154 11.11 -5.75 5.48
C GLY A 154 11.11 -5.05 4.12
N VAL A 155 12.26 -4.50 3.72
CA VAL A 155 12.45 -3.93 2.37
C VAL A 155 12.34 -5.02 1.31
N LEU A 156 12.94 -6.20 1.51
CA LEU A 156 12.86 -7.32 0.58
C LEU A 156 11.41 -7.80 0.38
N PHE A 157 10.63 -7.95 1.44
CA PHE A 157 9.21 -8.30 1.33
C PHE A 157 8.41 -7.20 0.63
N SER A 158 8.71 -5.93 0.88
CA SER A 158 8.05 -4.81 0.21
C SER A 158 8.29 -4.84 -1.30
N ILE A 159 9.52 -5.15 -1.73
CA ILE A 159 9.88 -5.33 -3.14
C ILE A 159 9.12 -6.52 -3.73
N THR A 160 9.18 -7.65 -3.03
CA THR A 160 8.71 -8.94 -3.53
C THR A 160 7.19 -9.00 -3.64
N PHE A 161 6.45 -8.31 -2.76
CA PHE A 161 4.99 -8.21 -2.79
C PHE A 161 4.46 -6.95 -3.48
N ALA A 162 5.32 -6.08 -4.02
CA ALA A 162 4.90 -4.84 -4.69
C ALA A 162 3.90 -5.08 -5.84
N LEU A 163 4.01 -6.21 -6.55
CA LEU A 163 3.16 -6.55 -7.69
C LEU A 163 1.94 -7.40 -7.31
N ALA A 164 1.86 -7.90 -6.06
CA ALA A 164 0.78 -8.77 -5.60
C ALA A 164 -0.63 -8.20 -5.83
N PRO A 165 -0.93 -6.91 -5.52
CA PRO A 165 -2.27 -6.37 -5.78
C PRO A 165 -2.62 -6.32 -7.27
N ILE A 166 -1.62 -6.14 -8.15
CA ILE A 166 -1.82 -6.14 -9.60
C ILE A 166 -2.13 -7.56 -10.09
N PHE A 167 -1.44 -8.57 -9.55
CA PHE A 167 -1.74 -9.98 -9.87
C PHE A 167 -3.12 -10.42 -9.39
N LEU A 168 -3.57 -9.98 -8.21
CA LEU A 168 -4.91 -10.32 -7.71
C LEU A 168 -6.03 -9.68 -8.55
N PHE A 169 -5.74 -8.57 -9.21
CA PHE A 169 -6.68 -7.91 -10.13
C PHE A 169 -6.97 -8.76 -11.39
N GLU A 170 -6.13 -9.75 -11.69
CA GLU A 170 -6.39 -10.68 -12.79
C GLU A 170 -7.53 -11.65 -12.49
N LYS A 171 -8.37 -11.93 -13.48
CA LYS A 171 -9.51 -12.83 -13.34
C LYS A 171 -9.07 -14.23 -12.87
N GLY A 172 -9.73 -14.73 -11.82
CA GLY A 172 -9.59 -16.11 -11.35
C GLY A 172 -8.42 -16.38 -10.41
N LYS A 173 -7.61 -15.37 -10.04
CA LYS A 173 -6.50 -15.57 -9.09
C LYS A 173 -6.95 -15.50 -7.64
N ASN A 174 -6.39 -16.40 -6.83
CA ASN A 174 -6.52 -16.40 -5.37
C ASN A 174 -5.45 -15.53 -4.73
N VAL A 175 -5.68 -15.10 -3.48
CA VAL A 175 -4.76 -14.24 -2.71
C VAL A 175 -3.35 -14.82 -2.64
N PHE A 176 -3.20 -16.08 -2.25
CA PHE A 176 -1.89 -16.73 -2.14
C PHE A 176 -1.20 -16.93 -3.50
N SER A 177 -1.96 -17.26 -4.55
CA SER A 177 -1.42 -17.40 -5.90
C SER A 177 -0.88 -16.06 -6.42
N ALA A 178 -1.60 -14.96 -6.17
CA ALA A 178 -1.15 -13.62 -6.53
C ALA A 178 0.16 -13.22 -5.81
N MET A 179 0.30 -13.58 -4.53
CA MET A 179 1.54 -13.38 -3.77
C MET A 179 2.71 -14.19 -4.33
N GLN A 180 2.47 -15.47 -4.65
CA GLN A 180 3.51 -16.35 -5.21
C GLN A 180 3.97 -15.88 -6.59
N ASP A 181 3.04 -15.45 -7.45
CA ASP A 181 3.35 -14.91 -8.76
C ASP A 181 4.12 -13.58 -8.65
N SER A 182 3.70 -12.70 -7.74
CA SER A 182 4.45 -11.48 -7.40
C SER A 182 5.86 -11.81 -6.96
N TRP A 183 6.01 -12.83 -6.11
CA TRP A 183 7.31 -13.23 -5.59
C TRP A 183 8.25 -13.65 -6.72
N LYS A 184 7.81 -14.61 -7.55
CA LYS A 184 8.61 -15.10 -8.68
C LYS A 184 9.00 -13.98 -9.64
N LEU A 185 8.01 -13.19 -10.07
CA LEU A 185 8.25 -12.12 -11.04
C LEU A 185 9.15 -11.01 -10.47
N ALA A 186 9.05 -10.73 -9.18
CA ALA A 186 9.88 -9.74 -8.52
C ALA A 186 11.34 -10.16 -8.47
N PHE A 187 11.62 -11.44 -8.17
CA PHE A 187 12.98 -11.99 -8.20
C PHE A 187 13.59 -11.96 -9.61
N ASP A 188 12.81 -12.27 -10.63
CA ASP A 188 13.25 -12.22 -12.04
C ASP A 188 13.59 -10.79 -12.50
N ASN A 189 12.99 -9.77 -11.86
CA ASN A 189 13.08 -8.36 -12.28
C ASN A 189 13.56 -7.41 -11.17
N LEU A 190 14.36 -7.92 -10.24
CA LEU A 190 14.87 -7.15 -9.09
C LEU A 190 15.56 -5.85 -9.51
N ARG A 191 16.34 -5.87 -10.58
CA ARG A 191 17.10 -4.70 -11.05
C ARG A 191 16.21 -3.49 -11.36
N LEU A 192 14.95 -3.70 -11.73
CA LEU A 192 14.00 -2.64 -12.07
C LEU A 192 13.06 -2.29 -10.91
N LEU A 193 12.72 -3.26 -10.06
CA LEU A 193 11.85 -3.05 -8.89
C LEU A 193 12.59 -2.43 -7.70
N ILE A 194 13.83 -2.84 -7.42
CA ILE A 194 14.65 -2.32 -6.31
C ILE A 194 14.75 -0.78 -6.36
N PRO A 195 15.19 -0.14 -7.46
CA PRO A 195 15.33 1.31 -7.45
C PRO A 195 13.99 2.04 -7.31
N ALA A 196 12.91 1.50 -7.90
CA ALA A 196 11.59 2.13 -7.83
C ALA A 196 10.98 2.05 -6.42
N THR A 197 11.07 0.89 -5.78
CA THR A 197 10.56 0.65 -4.42
C THR A 197 11.37 1.42 -3.37
N LEU A 198 12.70 1.45 -3.49
CA LEU A 198 13.57 2.25 -2.62
C LEU A 198 13.31 3.75 -2.77
N LEU A 199 13.14 4.24 -3.99
CA LEU A 199 12.81 5.64 -4.23
C LEU A 199 11.46 6.00 -3.59
N TRP A 200 10.45 5.15 -3.77
CA TRP A 200 9.15 5.35 -3.14
C TRP A 200 9.24 5.38 -1.60
N LEU A 201 10.01 4.45 -1.01
CA LEU A 201 10.23 4.39 0.43
C LEU A 201 10.97 5.64 0.94
N ALA A 202 12.00 6.10 0.21
CA ALA A 202 12.73 7.32 0.55
C ALA A 202 11.83 8.55 0.52
N ILE A 203 10.98 8.70 -0.51
CA ILE A 203 10.03 9.82 -0.60
C ILE A 203 9.01 9.75 0.55
N LYS A 204 8.50 8.55 0.90
CA LYS A 204 7.61 8.39 2.06
C LYS A 204 8.27 8.84 3.37
N LEU A 205 9.53 8.48 3.59
CA LEU A 205 10.28 8.90 4.78
C LEU A 205 10.49 10.41 4.81
N ILE A 206 10.88 11.01 3.69
CA ILE A 206 11.04 12.48 3.57
C ILE A 206 9.70 13.18 3.86
N LEU A 207 8.61 12.69 3.28
CA LEU A 207 7.28 13.26 3.50
C LEU A 207 6.88 13.18 4.98
N ALA A 208 7.11 12.04 5.63
CA ALA A 208 6.84 11.86 7.06
C ALA A 208 7.65 12.83 7.92
N LEU A 209 8.92 13.09 7.57
CA LEU A 209 9.78 14.00 8.33
C LEU A 209 9.40 15.48 8.11
N VAL A 210 9.14 15.88 6.88
CA VAL A 210 8.85 17.29 6.54
C VAL A 210 7.45 17.70 6.98
N LEU A 211 6.47 16.78 6.93
CA LEU A 211 5.07 17.07 7.26
C LEU A 211 4.66 16.67 8.68
N VAL A 212 5.62 16.39 9.57
CA VAL A 212 5.32 16.00 10.96
C VAL A 212 4.44 17.01 11.72
N ARG A 213 4.45 18.28 11.30
CA ARG A 213 3.67 19.37 11.92
C ARG A 213 2.30 19.62 11.25
N MET A 214 2.06 19.01 10.10
CA MET A 214 0.82 19.15 9.34
C MET A 214 -0.26 18.22 9.91
N PRO A 215 -1.55 18.53 9.70
CA PRO A 215 -2.63 17.65 10.13
C PRO A 215 -2.55 16.27 9.44
N ASP A 216 -2.89 15.21 10.18
CA ASP A 216 -2.78 13.82 9.71
C ASP A 216 -3.52 13.56 8.40
N MET A 217 -4.64 14.25 8.18
CA MET A 217 -5.41 14.18 6.94
C MET A 217 -4.58 14.60 5.70
N VAL A 218 -3.78 15.66 5.82
CA VAL A 218 -2.93 16.15 4.71
C VAL A 218 -1.80 15.17 4.43
N LEU A 219 -1.17 14.65 5.50
CA LEU A 219 -0.13 13.62 5.37
C LEU A 219 -0.69 12.36 4.71
N SER A 220 -1.87 11.90 5.13
CA SER A 220 -2.56 10.73 4.58
C SER A 220 -2.91 10.93 3.10
N MET A 221 -3.44 12.10 2.73
CA MET A 221 -3.73 12.43 1.33
C MET A 221 -2.48 12.38 0.44
N LEU A 222 -1.36 12.96 0.88
CA LEU A 222 -0.11 12.96 0.12
C LEU A 222 0.51 11.57 0.04
N ASN A 223 0.45 10.79 1.12
CA ASN A 223 0.87 9.39 1.14
C ASN A 223 0.05 8.53 0.17
N ASN A 224 -1.25 8.78 0.10
CA ASN A 224 -2.14 8.11 -0.84
C ASN A 224 -1.81 8.51 -2.27
N LEU A 225 -1.60 9.79 -2.53
CA LEU A 225 -1.20 10.27 -3.87
C LEU A 225 0.11 9.60 -4.32
N LEU A 226 1.13 9.60 -3.46
CA LEU A 226 2.41 8.94 -3.73
C LEU A 226 2.24 7.42 -3.96
N SER A 227 1.37 6.77 -3.19
CA SER A 227 1.08 5.33 -3.34
C SER A 227 0.36 5.04 -4.66
N ALA A 228 -0.57 5.91 -5.09
CA ALA A 228 -1.24 5.79 -6.38
C ALA A 228 -0.25 5.98 -7.54
N LEU A 229 0.66 6.96 -7.45
CA LEU A 229 1.73 7.17 -8.45
C LEU A 229 2.61 5.94 -8.61
N PHE A 230 3.04 5.38 -7.48
CA PHE A 230 3.85 4.17 -7.45
C PHE A 230 3.10 2.98 -8.06
N LEU A 231 1.82 2.82 -7.75
CA LEU A 231 0.98 1.76 -8.29
C LEU A 231 0.78 1.89 -9.81
N ILE A 232 0.61 3.10 -10.34
CA ILE A 232 0.54 3.35 -11.79
C ILE A 232 1.84 2.91 -12.47
N TYR A 233 2.99 3.29 -11.90
CA TYR A 233 4.29 2.88 -12.41
C TYR A 233 4.43 1.34 -12.40
N LEU A 234 4.09 0.71 -11.28
CA LEU A 234 4.15 -0.75 -11.14
C LEU A 234 3.20 -1.49 -12.10
N PHE A 235 2.00 -0.96 -12.34
CA PHE A 235 1.05 -1.56 -13.28
C PHE A 235 1.58 -1.51 -14.73
N ARG A 236 2.16 -0.39 -15.13
CA ARG A 236 2.77 -0.24 -16.45
C ARG A 236 4.01 -1.14 -16.60
N LEU A 237 4.83 -1.20 -15.56
CA LEU A 237 5.95 -2.13 -15.47
C LEU A 237 5.48 -3.58 -15.63
N TYR A 238 4.45 -3.95 -14.87
CA TYR A 238 3.83 -5.27 -14.91
C TYR A 238 3.39 -5.66 -16.32
N MET A 239 2.68 -4.78 -17.03
CA MET A 239 2.23 -5.04 -18.40
C MET A 239 3.38 -5.27 -19.40
N LEU A 240 4.56 -4.69 -19.15
CA LEU A 240 5.74 -4.87 -20.00
C LEU A 240 6.53 -6.14 -19.66
N VAL A 241 6.57 -6.49 -18.39
CA VAL A 241 7.44 -7.54 -17.83
C VAL A 241 6.71 -8.88 -17.73
N LYS A 242 5.38 -8.87 -17.68
CA LYS A 242 4.59 -10.10 -17.63
C LYS A 242 5.00 -11.00 -18.81
N PRO A 243 5.42 -12.25 -18.57
CA PRO A 243 5.67 -13.18 -19.66
C PRO A 243 4.36 -13.30 -20.45
N LYS A 244 4.41 -12.97 -21.74
CA LYS A 244 3.36 -13.39 -22.69
C LYS A 244 3.36 -14.90 -22.60
N ASN A 245 2.45 -15.46 -21.83
CA ASN A 245 2.26 -16.90 -21.81
C ASN A 245 1.92 -17.25 -23.25
N LYS A 246 2.82 -18.01 -23.87
CA LYS A 246 2.72 -18.48 -25.24
C LYS A 246 1.46 -19.34 -25.28
N SER A 247 0.32 -18.75 -25.64
CA SER A 247 -0.82 -19.52 -26.13
C SER A 247 -0.47 -19.99 -27.54
N THR A 248 0.55 -20.85 -27.63
CA THR A 248 0.63 -21.85 -28.68
C THR A 248 -0.47 -22.86 -28.37
N ASN A 249 -1.57 -22.68 -29.08
CA ASN A 249 -2.36 -23.71 -29.73
C ASN A 249 -2.87 -23.02 -31.02
N ASP A 250 -1.98 -22.55 -31.88
CA ASP A 250 -1.69 -23.27 -33.13
C ASP A 250 -1.43 -24.77 -32.98
N THR A 251 -2.53 -25.53 -33.03
CA THR A 251 -2.63 -26.75 -33.83
C THR A 251 -4.08 -26.83 -34.29
N GLN A 252 -4.24 -26.68 -35.60
CA GLN A 252 -5.16 -27.38 -36.50
C GLN A 252 -6.42 -28.01 -35.90
#